data_AF-L0J9R3-F1
#
_entry.id   AF-L0J9R3-F1
#
_cell.length_a   1.000
_cell.length_b   1.000
_cell.length_c   1.000
_cell.angle_alpha   90.00
_cell.angle_beta   90.00
_cell.angle_gamma   90.00
#
_symmetry.space_group_name_H-M   'P 1'
#
loop_
_entity.id
_entity.type
_entity.pdbx_description
1 polymer ?
#
loop_
_entity_poly.entity_id
_entity_poly.type
_entity_poly.pdbx_seq_one_letter_code
_entity_poly.pdbx_strand_id
1 'polypeptide(L)'
;MWTQPWTFREGLFIGLGLVVTGLLLQLATGGIRWVLFAFPVNAVALIVYLCFLVLLFLLRQKSYPIRFLLTAKAAASAFFYVVVLTILMGVTRQTTGDVPHVDSLGLTQMLSSWPFVLAYLWLTTIVGLAALQQVATFKGGKLPSLLCHLGLFVVLLCGTLGAADVQELKMYCVKDTPEWRAVDAQGHVVELPIAIQLNQFILEEYPAELQKVRVDSGKTELMKMPTPKRYASKVDIYTQEGESLQTTIEVNKPATIAGWKIYQYSYDGSMGNNYHVSIFQLVKEPWLPVVYVGIGVLLVGAVLMLFRFEKQLGNRQKGEDWL
;
A
#
# COMPACT_ATOMS: atom_id res chain seq x y z
N MET A 1 -5.19 -9.08 -37.70
CA MET A 1 -4.99 -8.35 -36.42
C MET A 1 -3.52 -8.32 -36.02
N TRP A 2 -2.81 -9.45 -36.03
CA TRP A 2 -1.39 -9.50 -35.64
C TRP A 2 -0.38 -8.97 -36.67
N THR A 3 -0.78 -8.01 -37.51
CA THR A 3 0.08 -7.34 -38.50
C THR A 3 0.84 -6.20 -37.83
N GLN A 4 2.15 -6.14 -38.05
CA GLN A 4 2.98 -5.08 -37.50
C GLN A 4 2.79 -3.77 -38.30
N PRO A 5 2.80 -2.59 -37.65
CA PRO A 5 2.96 -2.39 -36.21
C PRO A 5 1.65 -2.57 -35.43
N TRP A 6 1.73 -3.26 -34.29
CA TRP A 6 0.62 -3.42 -33.35
C TRP A 6 0.13 -2.06 -32.82
N THR A 7 -1.18 -2.00 -32.60
CA THR A 7 -1.93 -0.84 -32.18
C THR A 7 -2.49 -1.04 -30.77
N PHE A 8 -3.31 -0.08 -30.33
CA PHE A 8 -4.04 -0.21 -29.07
C PHE A 8 -4.95 -1.45 -29.06
N ARG A 9 -5.51 -1.86 -30.21
CA ARG A 9 -6.37 -3.05 -30.32
C ARG A 9 -5.63 -4.32 -29.92
N GLU A 10 -4.45 -4.56 -30.47
CA GLU A 10 -3.64 -5.73 -30.13
C GLU A 10 -3.24 -5.70 -28.65
N GLY A 11 -2.94 -4.52 -28.10
CA GLY A 11 -2.73 -4.34 -26.65
C GLY A 11 -3.94 -4.74 -25.81
N LEU A 12 -5.16 -4.38 -26.25
CA LEU A 12 -6.38 -4.81 -25.59
C LEU A 12 -6.54 -6.34 -25.61
N PHE A 13 -6.29 -6.99 -26.75
CA PHE A 13 -6.36 -8.45 -26.82
C PHE A 13 -5.32 -9.16 -25.92
N ILE A 14 -4.12 -8.61 -25.78
CA ILE A 14 -3.11 -9.11 -24.84
C ILE A 14 -3.63 -9.01 -23.41
N GLY A 15 -4.16 -7.85 -23.01
CA GLY A 15 -4.71 -7.65 -21.68
C GLY A 15 -5.93 -8.52 -21.39
N LEU A 16 -6.83 -8.72 -22.37
CA LEU A 16 -7.95 -9.66 -22.25
C LEU A 16 -7.44 -11.09 -22.03
N GLY A 17 -6.44 -11.51 -22.80
CA GLY A 17 -5.80 -12.81 -22.65
C GLY A 17 -5.19 -13.00 -21.25
N LEU A 18 -4.53 -11.98 -20.70
CA LEU A 18 -4.00 -12.00 -19.33
C LEU A 18 -5.10 -12.09 -18.28
N VAL A 19 -6.20 -11.35 -18.43
CA VAL A 19 -7.34 -11.42 -17.50
C VAL A 19 -8.00 -12.80 -17.53
N VAL A 20 -8.26 -13.35 -18.72
CA VAL A 20 -8.83 -14.70 -18.87
C VAL A 20 -7.89 -15.75 -18.28
N THR A 21 -6.59 -15.67 -18.57
CA THR A 21 -5.58 -16.56 -17.99
C THR A 21 -5.57 -16.45 -16.46
N GLY A 22 -5.62 -15.23 -15.93
CA GLY A 22 -5.71 -14.98 -14.50
C GLY A 22 -6.97 -15.59 -13.89
N LEU A 23 -8.12 -15.49 -14.55
CA LEU A 23 -9.36 -16.10 -14.06
C LEU A 23 -9.27 -17.63 -14.04
N LEU A 24 -8.67 -18.23 -15.06
CA LEU A 24 -8.43 -19.68 -15.08
C LEU A 24 -7.50 -20.12 -13.94
N LEU A 25 -6.42 -19.36 -13.69
CA LEU A 25 -5.52 -19.61 -12.56
C LEU A 25 -6.23 -19.43 -11.21
N GLN A 26 -7.08 -18.42 -11.09
CA GLN A 26 -7.89 -18.18 -9.90
C GLN A 26 -8.81 -19.36 -9.59
N LEU A 27 -9.51 -19.88 -10.61
CA LEU A 27 -10.39 -21.04 -10.45
C LEU A 27 -9.62 -22.34 -10.16
N ALA A 28 -8.39 -22.47 -10.67
CA ALA A 28 -7.58 -23.67 -10.49
C ALA A 28 -6.82 -23.71 -9.16
N THR A 29 -6.33 -22.57 -8.67
CA THR A 29 -5.40 -22.50 -7.53
C THR A 29 -5.90 -21.66 -6.35
N GLY A 30 -6.99 -20.91 -6.52
CA GLY A 30 -7.40 -19.88 -5.58
C GLY A 30 -6.57 -18.60 -5.69
N GLY A 31 -6.69 -17.70 -4.71
CA GLY A 31 -5.92 -16.46 -4.64
C GLY A 31 -4.47 -16.69 -4.19
N ILE A 32 -3.62 -15.71 -4.50
CA ILE A 32 -2.22 -15.71 -4.09
C ILE A 32 -2.12 -15.51 -2.58
N ARG A 33 -1.38 -16.41 -1.92
CA ARG A 33 -1.03 -16.29 -0.50
C ARG A 33 0.24 -15.46 -0.36
N TRP A 34 0.09 -14.15 -0.14
CA TRP A 34 1.21 -13.21 -0.02
C TRP A 34 2.20 -13.56 1.09
N VAL A 35 1.74 -14.23 2.17
CA VAL A 35 2.61 -14.73 3.25
C VAL A 35 3.75 -15.62 2.73
N LEU A 36 3.55 -16.35 1.63
CA LEU A 36 4.60 -17.18 1.02
C LEU A 36 5.74 -16.36 0.39
N PHE A 37 5.50 -15.08 0.13
CA PHE A 37 6.47 -14.14 -0.39
C PHE A 37 7.12 -13.28 0.69
N ALA A 38 6.85 -13.54 1.98
CA ALA A 38 7.56 -12.85 3.06
C ALA A 38 9.07 -13.12 2.99
N PHE A 39 9.87 -12.28 3.63
CA PHE A 39 11.31 -12.41 3.70
C PHE A 39 11.73 -13.82 4.15
N PRO A 40 12.67 -14.50 3.45
CA PRO A 40 13.56 -13.97 2.40
C PRO A 40 13.04 -14.14 0.95
N VAL A 41 11.83 -14.67 0.74
CA VAL A 41 11.34 -15.07 -0.59
C VAL A 41 11.11 -13.86 -1.49
N ASN A 42 10.56 -12.75 -0.98
CA ASN A 42 10.43 -11.50 -1.76
C ASN A 42 11.78 -10.96 -2.26
N ALA A 43 12.87 -11.09 -1.49
CA ALA A 43 14.19 -10.63 -1.90
C ALA A 43 14.69 -11.45 -3.10
N VAL A 44 14.50 -12.77 -3.07
CA VAL A 44 14.81 -13.64 -4.21
C VAL A 44 13.92 -13.31 -5.41
N ALA A 45 12.61 -13.15 -5.20
CA ALA A 45 11.66 -12.78 -6.24
C ALA A 45 12.02 -11.44 -6.90
N LEU A 46 12.44 -10.46 -6.11
CA LEU A 46 12.92 -9.16 -6.59
C LEU A 46 14.13 -9.31 -7.50
N ILE A 47 15.17 -10.04 -7.07
CA ILE A 47 16.39 -10.26 -7.85
C ILE A 47 16.05 -10.95 -9.18
N VAL A 48 15.26 -12.03 -9.12
CA VAL A 48 14.83 -12.77 -10.32
C VAL A 48 14.06 -11.86 -11.27
N TYR A 49 13.13 -11.05 -10.76
CA TYR A 49 12.35 -10.13 -11.56
C TYR A 49 13.19 -9.02 -12.20
N LEU A 50 14.17 -8.46 -11.49
CA LEU A 50 15.10 -7.47 -12.04
C LEU A 50 15.99 -8.08 -13.14
N CYS A 51 16.51 -9.30 -12.94
CA CYS A 51 17.24 -10.03 -13.96
C CYS A 51 16.37 -10.30 -15.20
N PHE A 52 15.10 -10.66 -15.00
CA PHE A 52 14.13 -10.84 -16.07
C PHE A 52 13.90 -9.56 -16.87
N LEU A 53 13.76 -8.40 -16.21
CA LEU A 53 13.63 -7.11 -16.90
C LEU A 53 14.87 -6.76 -17.74
N VAL A 54 16.07 -7.01 -17.20
CA VAL A 54 17.32 -6.81 -17.95
C VAL A 54 17.36 -7.74 -19.18
N LEU A 55 16.99 -9.01 -19.01
CA LEU A 55 16.93 -9.97 -20.12
C LEU A 55 15.95 -9.49 -21.22
N LEU A 56 14.74 -9.10 -20.85
CA LEU A 56 13.77 -8.54 -21.79
C LEU A 56 14.34 -7.29 -22.49
N PHE A 57 14.97 -6.39 -21.74
CA PHE A 57 15.60 -5.21 -22.30
C PHE A 57 16.68 -5.55 -23.33
N LEU A 58 17.53 -6.54 -23.07
CA LEU A 58 18.56 -6.98 -24.02
C LEU A 58 17.95 -7.62 -25.28
N LEU A 59 16.84 -8.35 -25.14
CA LEU A 59 16.13 -9.00 -26.24
C LEU A 59 15.23 -8.04 -27.06
N ARG A 60 15.10 -6.77 -26.65
CA ARG A 60 14.16 -5.80 -27.26
C ARG A 60 14.33 -5.59 -28.76
N GLN A 61 15.55 -5.73 -29.29
CA GLN A 61 15.82 -5.59 -30.73
C GLN A 61 15.53 -6.88 -31.52
N LYS A 62 15.50 -8.03 -30.85
CA LYS A 62 15.32 -9.34 -31.49
C LYS A 62 13.85 -9.75 -31.59
N SER A 63 13.00 -9.24 -30.68
CA SER A 63 11.60 -9.67 -30.56
C SER A 63 10.65 -8.50 -30.68
N TYR A 64 9.77 -8.55 -31.68
CA TYR A 64 8.75 -7.53 -31.90
C TYR A 64 7.79 -7.35 -30.69
N PRO A 65 7.26 -8.41 -30.05
CA PRO A 65 6.44 -8.27 -28.85
C PRO A 65 7.13 -7.51 -27.72
N ILE A 66 8.42 -7.77 -27.48
CA ILE A 66 9.20 -7.05 -26.46
C ILE A 66 9.34 -5.57 -26.83
N ARG A 67 9.60 -5.28 -28.11
CA ARG A 67 9.62 -3.90 -28.61
C ARG A 67 8.27 -3.22 -28.46
N PHE A 68 7.15 -3.94 -28.61
CA PHE A 68 5.82 -3.41 -28.39
C PHE A 68 5.60 -2.99 -26.93
N LEU A 69 6.12 -3.73 -25.94
CA LEU A 69 6.04 -3.35 -24.52
C LEU A 69 6.65 -1.98 -24.20
N LEU A 70 7.62 -1.52 -25.01
CA LEU A 70 8.24 -0.20 -24.88
C LEU A 70 7.43 0.94 -25.53
N THR A 71 6.27 0.65 -26.12
CA THR A 71 5.44 1.66 -26.80
C THR A 71 4.36 2.24 -25.89
N ALA A 72 3.99 3.50 -26.14
CA ALA A 72 2.88 4.16 -25.44
C ALA A 72 1.53 3.42 -25.61
N LYS A 73 1.35 2.69 -26.72
CA LYS A 73 0.13 1.92 -27.00
C LYS A 73 0.00 0.73 -26.03
N ALA A 74 1.10 0.04 -25.76
CA ALA A 74 1.13 -1.05 -24.77
C ALA A 74 0.87 -0.51 -23.36
N ALA A 75 1.50 0.60 -22.99
CA ALA A 75 1.27 1.27 -21.71
C ALA A 75 -0.21 1.68 -21.54
N ALA A 76 -0.81 2.30 -22.56
CA ALA A 76 -2.22 2.69 -22.53
C ALA A 76 -3.15 1.48 -22.38
N SER A 77 -2.87 0.36 -23.05
CA SER A 77 -3.67 -0.86 -22.88
C SER A 77 -3.52 -1.48 -21.50
N ALA A 78 -2.31 -1.55 -20.93
CA ALA A 78 -2.10 -2.07 -19.58
C ALA A 78 -2.80 -1.19 -18.53
N PHE A 79 -2.68 0.13 -18.68
CA PHE A 79 -3.37 1.09 -17.81
C PHE A 79 -4.90 0.94 -17.88
N PHE A 80 -5.47 0.75 -19.07
CA PHE A 80 -6.91 0.49 -19.23
C PHE A 80 -7.37 -0.69 -18.37
N TYR A 81 -6.68 -1.83 -18.40
CA TYR A 81 -7.04 -3.00 -17.60
C TYR A 81 -6.87 -2.76 -16.10
N VAL A 82 -5.74 -2.16 -15.68
CA VAL A 82 -5.51 -1.86 -14.27
C VAL A 82 -6.59 -0.90 -13.73
N VAL A 83 -6.98 0.12 -14.49
CA VAL A 83 -8.06 1.03 -14.11
C VAL A 83 -9.40 0.30 -13.99
N VAL A 84 -9.78 -0.52 -14.99
CA VAL A 84 -11.03 -1.28 -14.95
C VAL A 84 -11.06 -2.21 -13.73
N LEU A 85 -9.98 -2.95 -13.47
CA LEU A 85 -9.89 -3.84 -12.31
C LEU A 85 -9.88 -3.05 -10.99
N THR A 86 -9.29 -1.86 -10.94
CA THR A 86 -9.30 -0.99 -9.75
C THR A 86 -10.70 -0.44 -9.49
N ILE A 87 -11.45 -0.08 -10.53
CA ILE A 87 -12.86 0.34 -10.39
C ILE A 87 -13.70 -0.83 -9.85
N LEU A 88 -13.51 -2.03 -10.39
CA LEU A 88 -14.18 -3.23 -9.87
C LEU A 88 -13.85 -3.46 -8.39
N MET A 89 -12.58 -3.31 -8.00
CA MET A 89 -12.14 -3.40 -6.60
C MET A 89 -12.85 -2.37 -5.71
N GLY A 90 -13.04 -1.14 -6.19
CA GLY A 90 -13.71 -0.07 -5.45
C GLY A 90 -15.23 -0.22 -5.33
N VAL A 91 -15.87 -0.93 -6.27
CA VAL A 91 -17.33 -1.16 -6.29
C VAL A 91 -17.73 -2.48 -5.60
N THR A 92 -16.81 -3.43 -5.51
CA THR A 92 -17.03 -4.72 -4.84
C THR A 92 -16.61 -4.67 -3.37
N ARG A 93 -17.28 -5.46 -2.53
CA ARG A 93 -16.93 -5.55 -1.10
C ARG A 93 -15.57 -6.24 -0.96
N GLN A 94 -14.56 -5.49 -0.50
CA GLN A 94 -13.25 -6.04 -0.17
C GLN A 94 -13.23 -6.59 1.26
N THR A 95 -12.54 -7.71 1.46
CA THR A 95 -12.32 -8.36 2.76
C THR A 95 -10.84 -8.44 3.08
N THR A 96 -10.49 -8.47 4.36
CA THR A 96 -9.10 -8.71 4.79
C THR A 96 -8.75 -10.19 4.61
N GLY A 97 -7.46 -10.48 4.41
CA GLY A 97 -6.95 -11.80 4.02
C GLY A 97 -7.15 -12.94 5.04
N ASP A 98 -7.76 -12.67 6.18
CA ASP A 98 -7.95 -13.62 7.28
C ASP A 98 -9.24 -14.44 7.17
N VAL A 99 -10.17 -14.02 6.30
CA VAL A 99 -11.40 -14.75 6.05
C VAL A 99 -11.19 -15.71 4.86
N PRO A 100 -11.56 -17.00 4.96
CA PRO A 100 -11.51 -17.94 3.84
C PRO A 100 -12.20 -17.36 2.60
N HIS A 101 -11.69 -17.71 1.41
CA HIS A 101 -12.18 -17.17 0.15
C HIS A 101 -13.68 -17.45 -0.01
N VAL A 102 -14.50 -16.41 0.14
CA VAL A 102 -15.96 -16.55 0.06
C VAL A 102 -16.39 -16.69 -1.40
N ASP A 103 -15.61 -16.17 -2.34
CA ASP A 103 -15.93 -16.17 -3.77
C ASP A 103 -14.85 -16.81 -4.64
N SER A 104 -15.27 -17.66 -5.58
CA SER A 104 -14.37 -18.40 -6.48
C SER A 104 -13.69 -17.52 -7.53
N LEU A 105 -14.25 -16.34 -7.83
CA LEU A 105 -13.72 -15.39 -8.81
C LEU A 105 -12.65 -14.45 -8.22
N GLY A 106 -12.51 -14.38 -6.89
CA GLY A 106 -11.52 -13.52 -6.22
C GLY A 106 -11.86 -12.02 -6.23
N LEU A 107 -13.13 -11.65 -6.42
CA LEU A 107 -13.62 -10.28 -6.37
C LEU A 107 -13.64 -9.71 -4.94
N THR A 108 -13.75 -10.57 -3.91
CA THR A 108 -13.72 -10.10 -2.51
C THR A 108 -12.31 -9.86 -1.95
N GLN A 109 -11.28 -10.37 -2.64
CA GLN A 109 -9.87 -10.21 -2.28
C GLN A 109 -9.04 -9.88 -3.53
N MET A 110 -9.35 -8.75 -4.18
CA MET A 110 -8.81 -8.47 -5.52
C MET A 110 -7.28 -8.31 -5.54
N LEU A 111 -6.67 -7.81 -4.47
CA LEU A 111 -5.19 -7.70 -4.36
C LEU A 111 -4.49 -9.06 -4.37
N SER A 112 -5.18 -10.14 -4.00
CA SER A 112 -4.68 -11.52 -4.07
C SER A 112 -5.17 -12.24 -5.32
N SER A 113 -6.01 -11.63 -6.16
CA SER A 113 -6.58 -12.27 -7.33
C SER A 113 -5.58 -12.34 -8.49
N TRP A 114 -5.49 -13.48 -9.17
CA TRP A 114 -4.59 -13.66 -10.32
C TRP A 114 -4.82 -12.66 -11.47
N PRO A 115 -6.06 -12.31 -11.87
CA PRO A 115 -6.27 -11.31 -12.92
C PRO A 115 -5.65 -9.95 -12.57
N PHE A 116 -5.81 -9.51 -11.32
CA PHE A 116 -5.26 -8.25 -10.83
C PHE A 116 -3.72 -8.30 -10.81
N VAL A 117 -3.16 -9.40 -10.28
CA VAL A 117 -1.71 -9.58 -10.16
C VAL A 117 -1.05 -9.63 -11.55
N LEU A 118 -1.63 -10.34 -12.52
CA LEU A 118 -1.09 -10.41 -13.88
C LEU A 118 -1.17 -9.06 -14.60
N ALA A 119 -2.29 -8.33 -14.48
CA ALA A 119 -2.42 -6.99 -15.06
C ALA A 119 -1.41 -6.01 -14.44
N TYR A 120 -1.23 -6.08 -13.12
CA TYR A 120 -0.28 -5.24 -12.39
C TYR A 120 1.18 -5.58 -12.72
N LEU A 121 1.52 -6.87 -12.81
CA LEU A 121 2.85 -7.35 -13.23
C LEU A 121 3.15 -6.90 -14.66
N TRP A 122 2.16 -6.95 -15.55
CA TRP A 122 2.31 -6.45 -16.92
C TRP A 122 2.56 -4.94 -16.97
N LEU A 123 1.79 -4.13 -16.22
CA LEU A 123 2.02 -2.69 -16.10
C LEU A 123 3.40 -2.38 -15.52
N THR A 124 3.77 -3.04 -14.43
CA THR A 124 5.07 -2.85 -13.76
C THR A 124 6.23 -3.25 -14.69
N THR A 125 6.05 -4.29 -15.51
CA THR A 125 7.02 -4.69 -16.53
C THR A 125 7.21 -3.60 -17.59
N ILE A 126 6.11 -3.01 -18.08
CA ILE A 126 6.16 -1.91 -19.06
C ILE A 126 6.87 -0.69 -18.46
N VAL A 127 6.51 -0.28 -17.24
CA VAL A 127 7.13 0.85 -16.55
C VAL A 127 8.62 0.59 -16.31
N GLY A 128 8.99 -0.62 -15.87
CA GLY A 128 10.38 -1.02 -15.65
C GLY A 128 11.22 -1.01 -16.93
N LEU A 129 10.69 -1.56 -18.03
CA LEU A 129 11.35 -1.50 -19.34
C LEU A 129 11.51 -0.07 -19.86
N ALA A 130 10.48 0.77 -19.68
CA ALA A 130 10.54 2.18 -20.04
C ALA A 130 11.60 2.92 -19.21
N ALA A 131 11.71 2.66 -17.91
CA ALA A 131 12.75 3.21 -17.06
C ALA A 131 14.15 2.78 -17.53
N LEU A 132 14.38 1.48 -17.80
CA LEU A 132 15.64 0.97 -18.34
C LEU A 132 16.01 1.62 -19.67
N GLN A 133 15.05 1.81 -20.57
CA GLN A 133 15.26 2.48 -21.86
C GLN A 133 15.67 3.95 -21.68
N GLN A 134 15.10 4.64 -20.69
CA GLN A 134 15.47 6.02 -20.38
C GLN A 134 16.86 6.13 -19.74
N VAL A 135 17.23 5.18 -18.87
CA VAL A 135 18.60 5.08 -18.33
C VAL A 135 19.60 4.82 -19.45
N ALA A 136 19.32 3.85 -20.33
CA ALA A 136 20.23 3.47 -21.41
C ALA A 136 20.41 4.55 -22.49
N THR A 137 19.42 5.43 -22.68
CA THR A 137 19.46 6.53 -23.64
C THR A 137 19.50 7.90 -22.98
N PHE A 138 20.03 7.94 -21.75
CA PHE A 138 19.98 9.10 -20.90
C PHE A 138 20.67 10.31 -21.55
N LYS A 139 19.95 11.44 -21.51
CA LYS A 139 20.45 12.78 -21.82
C LYS A 139 19.92 13.69 -20.72
N GLY A 140 20.69 14.65 -20.24
CA GLY A 140 20.33 15.47 -19.07
C GLY A 140 18.92 16.09 -19.15
N GLY A 141 18.48 16.49 -20.34
CA GLY A 141 17.11 16.99 -20.56
C GLY A 141 16.00 15.98 -20.28
N LYS A 142 16.25 14.67 -20.18
CA LYS A 142 15.23 13.65 -19.88
C LYS A 142 15.14 13.32 -18.39
N LEU A 143 15.96 13.94 -17.54
CA LEU A 143 15.98 13.68 -16.09
C LEU A 143 14.59 13.71 -15.43
N PRO A 144 13.70 14.69 -15.69
CA PRO A 144 12.38 14.71 -15.05
C PRO A 144 11.54 13.47 -15.38
N SER A 145 11.57 13.03 -16.65
CA SER A 145 10.87 11.81 -17.09
C SER A 145 11.47 10.55 -16.47
N LEU A 146 12.78 10.50 -16.37
CA LEU A 146 13.46 9.36 -15.76
C LEU A 146 13.08 9.23 -14.28
N LEU A 147 13.07 10.34 -13.53
CA LEU A 147 12.67 10.34 -12.12
C LEU A 147 11.21 9.89 -11.95
N CYS A 148 10.28 10.35 -12.79
CA CYS A 148 8.90 9.86 -12.73
C CYS A 148 8.80 8.34 -12.94
N HIS A 149 9.50 7.80 -13.94
CA HIS A 149 9.43 6.36 -14.24
C HIS A 149 10.12 5.52 -13.18
N LEU A 150 11.29 5.95 -12.68
CA LEU A 150 12.00 5.25 -11.60
C LEU A 150 11.21 5.31 -10.29
N GLY A 151 10.69 6.48 -9.91
CA GLY A 151 9.87 6.65 -8.71
C GLY A 151 8.63 5.78 -8.77
N LEU A 152 7.89 5.81 -9.89
CA LEU A 152 6.72 4.95 -10.09
C LEU A 152 7.10 3.46 -10.05
N PHE A 153 8.19 3.06 -10.72
CA PHE A 153 8.65 1.66 -10.70
C PHE A 153 8.97 1.18 -9.28
N VAL A 154 9.68 1.99 -8.49
CA VAL A 154 10.01 1.69 -7.09
C VAL A 154 8.75 1.55 -6.25
N VAL A 155 7.80 2.49 -6.36
CA VAL A 155 6.54 2.45 -5.63
C VAL A 155 5.75 1.18 -5.95
N LEU A 156 5.60 0.86 -7.24
CA LEU A 156 4.82 -0.31 -7.65
C LEU A 156 5.47 -1.63 -7.19
N LEU A 157 6.78 -1.75 -7.35
CA LEU A 157 7.50 -2.99 -7.05
C LEU A 157 7.68 -3.21 -5.54
N CYS A 158 8.08 -2.17 -4.80
CA CYS A 158 8.31 -2.28 -3.36
C CYS A 158 7.00 -2.31 -2.58
N GLY A 159 5.95 -1.63 -3.06
CA GLY A 159 4.63 -1.69 -2.43
C GLY A 159 4.00 -3.09 -2.52
N THR A 160 4.20 -3.80 -3.62
CA THR A 160 3.67 -5.17 -3.78
C THR A 160 4.50 -6.23 -3.06
N LEU A 161 5.81 -6.27 -3.28
CA LEU A 161 6.67 -7.26 -2.62
C LEU A 161 6.82 -7.00 -1.11
N GLY A 162 6.78 -5.74 -0.70
CA GLY A 162 6.83 -5.35 0.70
C GLY A 162 5.55 -5.62 1.48
N ALA A 163 4.40 -5.72 0.80
CA ALA A 163 3.12 -6.06 1.45
C ALA A 163 3.17 -7.42 2.17
N ALA A 164 3.99 -8.35 1.67
CA ALA A 164 4.18 -9.66 2.28
C ALA A 164 4.94 -9.62 3.63
N ASP A 165 5.68 -8.54 3.90
CA ASP A 165 6.47 -8.36 5.14
C ASP A 165 5.75 -7.48 6.17
N VAL A 166 4.53 -7.02 5.87
CA VAL A 166 3.73 -6.23 6.80
C VAL A 166 3.26 -7.14 7.93
N GLN A 167 3.58 -6.75 9.16
CA GLN A 167 3.08 -7.42 10.36
C GLN A 167 2.13 -6.47 11.08
N GLU A 168 0.95 -6.97 11.40
CA GLU A 168 -0.06 -6.25 12.19
C GLU A 168 -0.47 -7.14 13.37
N LEU A 169 -0.23 -6.64 14.58
CA LEU A 169 -0.46 -7.37 15.82
C LEU A 169 -1.23 -6.50 16.80
N LYS A 170 -1.97 -7.13 17.72
CA LYS A 170 -2.70 -6.46 18.80
C LYS A 170 -2.13 -6.84 20.16
N MET A 171 -1.74 -5.85 20.95
CA MET A 171 -1.25 -6.04 22.32
C MET A 171 -2.26 -5.48 23.31
N TYR A 172 -2.59 -6.28 24.33
CA TYR A 172 -3.54 -5.93 25.38
C TYR A 172 -2.75 -5.57 26.63
N CYS A 173 -2.51 -4.28 26.83
CA CYS A 173 -1.73 -3.81 27.98
C CYS A 173 -2.64 -3.53 29.16
N VAL A 174 -2.44 -4.28 30.24
CA VAL A 174 -3.03 -4.00 31.55
C VAL A 174 -2.20 -2.92 32.26
N LYS A 175 -2.87 -2.08 33.03
CA LYS A 175 -2.25 -0.98 33.77
C LYS A 175 -1.17 -1.49 34.73
N ASP A 176 -0.04 -0.79 34.75
CA ASP A 176 1.12 -1.02 35.63
C ASP A 176 1.80 -2.39 35.44
N THR A 177 1.48 -3.11 34.36
CA THR A 177 2.11 -4.39 34.00
C THR A 177 2.76 -4.30 32.62
N PRO A 178 4.06 -4.60 32.48
CA PRO A 178 4.68 -4.76 31.17
C PRO A 178 4.06 -5.93 30.40
N GLU A 179 3.68 -5.70 29.15
CA GLU A 179 3.22 -6.76 28.24
C GLU A 179 4.11 -6.80 26.99
N TRP A 180 4.52 -7.99 26.57
CA TRP A 180 5.36 -8.22 25.38
C TRP A 180 4.75 -9.24 24.42
N ARG A 181 3.60 -9.81 24.79
CA ARG A 181 2.84 -10.75 23.97
C ARG A 181 1.79 -9.98 23.20
N ALA A 182 1.79 -10.16 21.89
CA ALA A 182 0.76 -9.64 21.01
C ALA A 182 0.03 -10.80 20.32
N VAL A 183 -1.13 -10.51 19.76
CA VAL A 183 -1.98 -11.48 19.08
C VAL A 183 -2.08 -11.09 17.61
N ASP A 184 -1.86 -12.06 16.71
CA ASP A 184 -2.06 -11.87 15.28
C ASP A 184 -3.54 -11.88 14.89
N ALA A 185 -3.84 -11.70 13.61
CA ALA A 185 -5.22 -11.71 13.13
C ALA A 185 -5.92 -13.07 13.26
N GLN A 186 -5.18 -14.16 13.39
CA GLN A 186 -5.69 -15.52 13.56
C GLN A 186 -5.84 -15.93 15.03
N GLY A 187 -5.45 -15.05 15.96
CA GLY A 187 -5.54 -15.31 17.40
C GLY A 187 -4.31 -15.99 18.00
N HIS A 188 -3.23 -16.18 17.25
CA HIS A 188 -2.00 -16.75 17.79
C HIS A 188 -1.21 -15.69 18.57
N VAL A 189 -0.65 -16.13 19.69
CA VAL A 189 0.21 -15.30 20.52
C VAL A 189 1.63 -15.28 19.95
N VAL A 190 2.15 -14.08 19.74
CA VAL A 190 3.50 -13.78 19.25
C VAL A 190 4.23 -12.99 20.33
N GLU A 191 5.41 -13.47 20.74
CA GLU A 191 6.29 -12.72 21.64
C GLU A 191 7.13 -11.71 20.86
N LEU A 192 7.16 -10.47 21.34
CA LEU A 192 7.83 -9.37 20.67
C LEU A 192 9.13 -8.96 21.37
N PRO A 193 10.10 -8.39 20.63
CA PRO A 193 11.32 -7.83 21.19
C PRO A 193 11.11 -6.47 21.87
N ILE A 194 9.85 -6.09 22.09
CA ILE A 194 9.44 -4.87 22.77
C ILE A 194 8.36 -5.21 23.81
N ALA A 195 8.40 -4.53 24.95
CA ALA A 195 7.37 -4.60 25.98
C ALA A 195 6.75 -3.21 26.17
N ILE A 196 5.43 -3.15 26.34
CA ILE A 196 4.69 -1.91 26.59
C ILE A 196 4.03 -2.03 27.96
N GLN A 197 4.36 -1.10 28.85
CA GLN A 197 3.67 -0.93 30.12
C GLN A 197 2.70 0.25 30.00
N LEU A 198 1.42 0.00 30.31
CA LEU A 198 0.41 1.05 30.39
C LEU A 198 0.48 1.74 31.75
N ASN A 199 0.84 3.01 31.80
CA ASN A 199 0.85 3.77 33.05
C ASN A 199 -0.51 4.41 33.33
N GLN A 200 -1.11 4.99 32.29
CA GLN A 200 -2.39 5.68 32.43
C GLN A 200 -3.10 5.77 31.08
N PHE A 201 -4.35 5.33 31.04
CA PHE A 201 -5.27 5.68 29.96
C PHE A 201 -5.98 7.00 30.26
N ILE A 202 -6.15 7.83 29.23
CA ILE A 202 -6.73 9.17 29.29
C ILE A 202 -7.87 9.22 28.28
N LEU A 203 -9.09 9.35 28.79
CA LEU A 203 -10.27 9.70 28.04
C LEU A 203 -10.67 11.13 28.42
N GLU A 204 -10.52 12.07 27.49
CA GLU A 204 -11.13 13.39 27.63
C GLU A 204 -12.46 13.39 26.89
N GLU A 205 -13.51 13.89 27.52
CA GLU A 205 -14.85 14.02 26.93
C GLU A 205 -15.21 15.49 26.76
N TYR A 206 -16.02 15.81 25.75
CA TYR A 206 -16.69 17.11 25.70
C TYR A 206 -17.72 17.22 26.82
N PRO A 207 -18.01 18.45 27.30
CA PRO A 207 -19.12 18.67 28.23
C PRO A 207 -20.41 18.05 27.67
N ALA A 208 -21.12 17.25 28.46
CA ALA A 208 -22.27 16.50 27.97
C ALA A 208 -23.39 17.43 27.47
N GLU A 209 -23.62 17.43 26.16
CA GLU A 209 -24.73 18.14 25.52
C GLU A 209 -25.99 17.27 25.52
N LEU A 210 -27.16 17.92 25.53
CA LEU A 210 -28.45 17.24 25.46
C LEU A 210 -28.66 16.72 24.02
N GLN A 211 -28.66 15.40 23.86
CA GLN A 211 -28.91 14.74 22.58
C GLN A 211 -30.31 14.13 22.58
N LYS A 212 -31.02 14.24 21.44
CA LYS A 212 -32.32 13.58 21.23
C LYS A 212 -32.07 12.12 20.84
N VAL A 213 -32.35 11.19 21.74
CA VAL A 213 -32.21 9.75 21.51
C VAL A 213 -33.59 9.14 21.29
N ARG A 214 -33.75 8.34 20.24
CA ARG A 214 -34.98 7.59 19.99
C ARG A 214 -34.88 6.25 20.71
N VAL A 215 -35.78 6.01 21.65
CA VAL A 215 -35.85 4.76 22.43
C VAL A 215 -36.73 3.76 21.67
N ASP A 216 -36.53 2.45 21.88
CA ASP A 216 -37.26 1.36 21.21
C ASP A 216 -38.80 1.48 21.28
N SER A 217 -39.32 2.22 22.26
CA SER A 217 -40.75 2.54 22.40
C SER A 217 -41.27 3.57 21.38
N GLY A 218 -40.42 4.08 20.48
CA GLY A 218 -40.75 5.14 19.52
C GLY A 218 -40.76 6.56 20.11
N LYS A 219 -40.53 6.71 21.42
CA LYS A 219 -40.39 8.01 22.10
C LYS A 219 -38.98 8.58 21.92
N THR A 220 -38.91 9.91 21.83
CA THR A 220 -37.64 10.64 21.82
C THR A 220 -37.38 11.21 23.19
N GLU A 221 -36.25 10.86 23.81
CA GLU A 221 -35.81 11.36 25.11
C GLU A 221 -34.56 12.21 24.96
N LEU A 222 -34.40 13.20 25.82
CA LEU A 222 -33.19 14.01 25.88
C LEU A 222 -32.23 13.36 26.87
N MET A 223 -31.13 12.82 26.36
CA MET A 223 -30.08 12.20 27.17
C MET A 223 -28.81 13.05 27.09
N LYS A 224 -28.17 13.29 28.24
CA LYS A 224 -26.82 13.84 28.28
C LYS A 224 -25.84 12.71 27.97
N MET A 225 -25.30 12.71 26.76
CA MET A 225 -24.31 11.72 26.34
C MET A 225 -22.99 12.46 26.09
N PRO A 226 -21.97 12.26 26.95
CA PRO A 226 -20.67 12.82 26.68
C PRO A 226 -20.09 12.22 25.41
N THR A 227 -19.46 13.05 24.59
CA THR A 227 -18.75 12.59 23.39
C THR A 227 -17.25 12.59 23.65
N PRO A 228 -16.54 11.53 23.25
CA PRO A 228 -15.11 11.45 23.45
C PRO A 228 -14.38 12.50 22.60
N LYS A 229 -13.49 13.26 23.24
CA LYS A 229 -12.66 14.31 22.66
C LYS A 229 -11.24 13.83 22.39
N ARG A 230 -10.63 13.11 23.34
CA ARG A 230 -9.25 12.62 23.22
C ARG A 230 -9.12 11.24 23.84
N TYR A 231 -8.43 10.36 23.12
CA TYR A 231 -7.98 9.07 23.61
C TYR A 231 -6.46 9.04 23.59
N ALA A 232 -5.86 8.83 24.74
CA ALA A 232 -4.42 8.80 24.89
C ALA A 232 -3.99 7.80 25.96
N SER A 233 -2.84 7.19 25.78
CA SER A 233 -2.24 6.27 26.74
C SER A 233 -0.82 6.71 27.05
N LYS A 234 -0.55 7.03 28.30
CA LYS A 234 0.82 7.19 28.80
C LYS A 234 1.41 5.79 28.97
N VAL A 235 2.53 5.56 28.31
CA VAL A 235 3.19 4.26 28.28
C VAL A 235 4.68 4.41 28.49
N ASP A 236 5.27 3.37 29.07
CA ASP A 236 6.71 3.13 29.02
C ASP A 236 6.94 1.94 28.09
N ILE A 237 7.78 2.13 27.07
CA ILE A 237 8.10 1.10 26.09
C ILE A 237 9.55 0.68 26.30
N TYR A 238 9.78 -0.62 26.40
CA TYR A 238 11.09 -1.21 26.64
C TYR A 238 11.47 -2.08 25.44
N THR A 239 12.73 -2.05 25.02
CA THR A 239 13.26 -2.95 23.99
C THR A 239 14.17 -3.99 24.63
N GLN A 240 14.29 -5.17 23.99
CA GLN A 240 15.29 -6.17 24.40
C GLN A 240 16.73 -5.65 24.32
N GLU A 241 16.98 -4.63 23.50
CA GLU A 241 18.28 -3.97 23.35
C GLU A 241 18.60 -3.00 24.51
N GLY A 242 17.67 -2.83 25.46
CA GLY A 242 17.84 -1.99 26.65
C GLY A 242 17.44 -0.53 26.47
N GLU A 243 16.84 -0.17 25.34
CA GLU A 243 16.26 1.16 25.12
C GLU A 243 14.92 1.26 25.85
N SER A 244 14.66 2.40 26.51
CA SER A 244 13.39 2.70 27.15
C SER A 244 12.85 4.05 26.66
N LEU A 245 11.60 4.09 26.23
CA LEU A 245 10.91 5.29 25.77
C LEU A 245 9.64 5.50 26.58
N GLN A 246 9.63 6.58 27.37
CA GLN A 246 8.41 7.08 28.00
C GLN A 246 7.70 8.04 27.05
N THR A 247 6.47 7.73 26.68
CA THR A 247 5.71 8.55 25.71
C THR A 247 4.21 8.48 25.94
N THR A 248 3.46 9.32 25.22
CA THR A 248 2.01 9.27 25.18
C THR A 248 1.57 8.91 23.77
N ILE A 249 0.89 7.78 23.63
CA ILE A 249 0.31 7.33 22.36
C ILE A 249 -1.11 7.87 22.29
N GLU A 250 -1.41 8.67 21.26
CA GLU A 250 -2.75 9.22 21.05
C GLU A 250 -3.33 8.70 19.73
N VAL A 251 -4.65 8.79 19.57
CA VAL A 251 -5.29 8.54 18.28
C VAL A 251 -4.64 9.44 17.22
N ASN A 252 -4.24 8.83 16.10
CA ASN A 252 -3.49 9.45 14.99
C ASN A 252 -2.08 9.97 15.33
N LYS A 253 -1.55 9.72 16.53
CA LYS A 253 -0.16 10.03 16.90
C LYS A 253 0.55 8.77 17.42
N PRO A 254 1.01 7.89 16.51
CA PRO A 254 1.67 6.66 16.91
C PRO A 254 3.07 6.90 17.50
N ALA A 255 3.49 6.03 18.42
CA ALA A 255 4.90 5.94 18.81
C ALA A 255 5.67 5.05 17.82
N THR A 256 6.96 5.33 17.62
CA THR A 256 7.83 4.50 16.76
C THR A 256 9.08 4.08 17.52
N ILE A 257 9.34 2.78 17.62
CA ILE A 257 10.54 2.22 18.30
C ILE A 257 10.88 0.84 17.74
N ALA A 258 12.16 0.51 17.60
CA ALA A 258 12.64 -0.79 17.09
C ALA A 258 11.97 -1.26 15.77
N GLY A 259 11.62 -0.32 14.89
CA GLY A 259 10.92 -0.59 13.62
C GLY A 259 9.41 -0.83 13.71
N TRP A 260 8.82 -0.75 14.91
CA TRP A 260 7.39 -0.84 15.15
C TRP A 260 6.75 0.53 15.23
N LYS A 261 5.60 0.70 14.57
CA LYS A 261 4.67 1.80 14.82
C LYS A 261 3.55 1.29 15.72
N ILE A 262 3.30 2.00 16.81
CA ILE A 262 2.35 1.59 17.84
C ILE A 262 1.21 2.60 17.87
N TYR A 263 0.02 2.14 17.52
CA TYR A 263 -1.20 2.94 17.44
C TYR A 263 -2.11 2.65 18.63
N GLN A 264 -2.77 3.69 19.14
CA GLN A 264 -3.91 3.52 20.02
C GLN A 264 -5.06 2.91 19.21
N TYR A 265 -5.40 1.64 19.47
CA TYR A 265 -6.43 0.92 18.71
C TYR A 265 -7.78 0.94 19.42
N SER A 266 -7.80 0.54 20.69
CA SER A 266 -9.03 0.44 21.48
C SER A 266 -8.71 0.43 22.98
N TYR A 267 -9.73 0.28 23.81
CA TYR A 267 -9.65 0.19 25.26
C TYR A 267 -10.84 -0.62 25.77
N ASP A 268 -10.72 -1.19 26.96
CA ASP A 268 -11.85 -1.86 27.60
C ASP A 268 -12.67 -0.84 28.41
N GLY A 269 -13.88 -0.55 27.93
CA GLY A 269 -14.85 0.33 28.60
C GLY A 269 -15.84 -0.40 29.51
N SER A 270 -15.77 -1.74 29.61
CA SER A 270 -16.75 -2.55 30.34
C SER A 270 -16.66 -2.43 31.86
N MET A 271 -15.53 -1.94 32.39
CA MET A 271 -15.27 -1.82 33.84
C MET A 271 -15.60 -0.43 34.45
N GLY A 272 -16.35 0.42 33.74
CA GLY A 272 -16.73 1.76 34.23
C GLY A 272 -15.56 2.75 34.20
N ASN A 273 -15.51 3.70 35.15
CA ASN A 273 -14.56 4.83 35.19
C ASN A 273 -13.08 4.44 35.45
N ASN A 274 -12.79 3.14 35.51
CA ASN A 274 -11.49 2.57 35.83
C ASN A 274 -10.94 1.84 34.59
N TYR A 275 -10.39 2.60 33.65
CA TYR A 275 -9.78 2.06 32.43
C TYR A 275 -8.45 1.38 32.77
N HIS A 276 -8.49 0.06 32.92
CA HIS A 276 -7.31 -0.74 33.25
C HIS A 276 -6.63 -1.36 32.04
N VAL A 277 -7.23 -1.31 30.85
CA VAL A 277 -6.71 -1.98 29.66
C VAL A 277 -6.72 -1.04 28.45
N SER A 278 -5.57 -0.94 27.78
CA SER A 278 -5.46 -0.32 26.46
C SER A 278 -5.02 -1.35 25.43
N ILE A 279 -5.65 -1.31 24.27
CA ILE A 279 -5.32 -2.19 23.15
C ILE A 279 -4.51 -1.36 22.18
N PHE A 280 -3.28 -1.78 21.93
CA PHE A 280 -2.38 -1.18 20.96
C PHE A 280 -2.33 -2.04 19.69
N GLN A 281 -2.33 -1.39 18.54
CA GLN A 281 -2.04 -2.03 17.26
C GLN A 281 -0.59 -1.75 16.91
N LEU A 282 0.19 -2.80 16.76
CA LEU A 282 1.61 -2.76 16.44
C LEU A 282 1.77 -3.14 14.98
N VAL A 283 2.37 -2.23 14.21
CA VAL A 283 2.55 -2.37 12.77
C VAL A 283 4.03 -2.29 12.43
N LYS A 284 4.57 -3.29 11.74
CA LYS A 284 5.93 -3.29 11.21
C LYS A 284 5.90 -3.39 9.70
N GLU A 285 6.48 -2.40 9.02
CA GLU A 285 6.51 -2.29 7.56
C GLU A 285 7.94 -1.98 7.07
N PRO A 286 8.80 -2.99 6.87
CA PRO A 286 10.21 -2.78 6.54
C PRO A 286 10.45 -2.04 5.22
N TRP A 287 9.54 -2.18 4.25
CA TRP A 287 9.66 -1.62 2.91
C TRP A 287 9.10 -0.21 2.75
N LEU A 288 8.30 0.25 3.72
CA LEU A 288 7.64 1.55 3.65
C LEU A 288 8.61 2.72 3.42
N PRO A 289 9.82 2.77 4.05
CA PRO A 289 10.80 3.82 3.75
C PRO A 289 11.21 3.84 2.26
N VAL A 290 11.39 2.67 1.64
CA VAL A 290 11.78 2.56 0.22
C VAL A 290 10.63 3.04 -0.68
N VAL A 291 9.39 2.70 -0.32
CA VAL A 291 8.19 3.21 -1.02
C VAL A 291 8.14 4.74 -0.93
N TYR A 292 8.38 5.34 0.24
CA TYR A 292 8.40 6.79 0.40
C TYR A 292 9.53 7.47 -0.39
N VAL A 293 10.71 6.85 -0.48
CA VAL A 293 11.77 7.31 -1.40
C VAL A 293 11.27 7.31 -2.84
N GLY A 294 10.60 6.23 -3.27
CA GLY A 294 9.98 6.15 -4.60
C GLY A 294 8.95 7.26 -4.86
N ILE A 295 8.06 7.53 -3.89
CA ILE A 295 7.09 8.63 -3.98
C ILE A 295 7.80 9.98 -4.07
N GLY A 296 8.83 10.22 -3.24
CA GLY A 296 9.62 11.44 -3.29
C GLY A 296 10.29 11.66 -4.65
N VAL A 297 10.91 10.62 -5.21
CA VAL A 297 11.52 10.64 -6.54
C VAL A 297 10.48 10.94 -7.63
N LEU A 298 9.31 10.32 -7.55
CA LEU A 298 8.19 10.57 -8.46
C LEU A 298 7.72 12.03 -8.40
N LEU A 299 7.54 12.57 -7.19
CA LEU A 299 7.11 13.96 -6.97
C LEU A 299 8.13 14.96 -7.51
N VAL A 300 9.42 14.75 -7.22
CA VAL A 300 10.50 15.60 -7.76
C VAL A 300 10.50 15.57 -9.29
N GLY A 301 10.36 14.38 -9.89
CA GLY A 301 10.23 14.25 -11.35
C GLY A 301 9.04 15.03 -11.92
N ALA A 302 7.88 14.96 -11.28
CA ALA A 302 6.66 15.64 -11.70
C ALA A 302 6.81 17.17 -11.60
N VAL A 303 7.37 17.68 -10.49
CA VAL A 303 7.63 19.10 -10.28
C VAL A 303 8.60 19.65 -11.33
N LEU A 304 9.70 18.92 -11.60
CA LEU A 304 10.66 19.32 -12.64
C LEU A 304 10.05 19.30 -14.05
N MET A 305 9.09 18.41 -14.33
CA MET A 305 8.35 18.43 -15.60
C MET A 305 7.51 19.69 -15.75
N LEU A 306 6.79 20.11 -14.70
CA LEU A 306 5.94 21.30 -14.73
C LEU A 306 6.75 22.56 -15.04
N PHE A 307 7.86 22.79 -14.33
CA PHE A 307 8.73 23.94 -14.58
C PHE A 307 9.33 23.95 -15.99
N ARG A 308 9.64 22.76 -16.52
CA ARG A 308 10.17 22.65 -17.88
C ARG A 308 9.11 22.98 -18.93
N PHE A 309 7.87 22.55 -18.71
CA PHE A 309 6.75 22.86 -19.59
C PHE A 309 6.46 24.36 -19.62
N GLU A 310 6.45 25.01 -18.45
CA GLU A 310 6.31 26.46 -18.34
C GLU A 310 7.42 27.22 -19.08
N LYS A 311 8.68 26.81 -18.91
CA LYS A 311 9.82 27.41 -19.63
C LYS A 311 9.69 27.25 -21.16
N GLN A 312 9.14 26.13 -21.63
CA GLN A 312 8.88 25.90 -23.05
C GLN A 312 7.76 26.79 -23.59
N LEU A 313 6.69 27.01 -22.81
CA LEU A 313 5.60 27.93 -23.17
C LEU A 313 6.09 29.38 -23.24
N GLY A 314 6.83 29.85 -22.23
CA GLY A 314 7.36 31.21 -22.20
C GLY A 314 8.33 31.51 -23.33
N ASN A 315 9.14 30.52 -23.75
CA ASN A 315 10.01 30.66 -24.92
C ASN A 315 9.25 30.67 -26.26
N ARG A 316 8.08 30.01 -26.35
CA ARG A 316 7.24 30.05 -27.55
C ARG A 316 6.54 31.40 -27.71
N GLN A 317 5.92 31.91 -26.65
CA GLN A 317 5.28 33.24 -26.69
C GLN A 317 6.28 34.33 -27.06
N LYS A 318 7.45 34.34 -26.43
CA LYS A 318 8.53 35.27 -26.81
C LYS A 318 8.99 35.11 -28.25
N GLY A 319 8.86 33.95 -28.88
CA GLY A 319 9.24 33.73 -30.28
C GLY A 319 8.17 34.18 -31.27
N GLU A 320 6.91 34.20 -30.86
CA GLU A 320 5.77 34.70 -31.64
C GLU A 320 5.69 36.24 -31.60
N ASP A 321 6.12 36.88 -30.50
CA ASP A 321 6.14 38.36 -30.37
C ASP A 321 7.18 39.07 -31.28
N TRP A 322 8.09 38.33 -31.94
CA TRP A 322 9.07 38.86 -32.90
C TRP A 322 8.74 38.58 -34.37
N LEU A 323 7.56 38.02 -34.67
CA LEU A 323 7.05 37.76 -36.01
C LEU A 323 5.88 38.69 -36.34
#